data_AF-A0A081BXM7-F1
#
_entry.id   AF-A0A081BXM7-F1
#
_cell.length_a   1.000
_cell.length_b   1.000
_cell.length_c   1.000
_cell.angle_alpha   90.00
_cell.angle_beta   90.00
_cell.angle_gamma   90.00
#
_symmetry.space_group_name_H-M   'P 1'
#
loop_
_entity.id
_entity.type
_entity.pdbx_description
1 polymer ?
#
loop_
_entity_poly.entity_id
_entity_poly.type
_entity_poly.pdbx_seq_one_letter_code
_entity_poly.pdbx_strand_id
1 'polypeptide(L)' 'MGLVQSQTASTDQAVQVDDFWFTIEQRLEQLIPIYGPLVIDFHHAFWGENFSVRFSRQGSC' A
#
# COMPACT_ATOMS: atom_id res chain seq x y z
N MET A 1 21.70 -31.69 -13.07
CA MET A 1 22.12 -30.37 -12.55
C MET A 1 21.99 -29.36 -13.68
N GLY A 2 20.98 -28.49 -13.60
CA GLY A 2 20.75 -27.38 -14.51
C GLY A 2 20.08 -26.27 -13.73
N LEU A 3 20.75 -25.12 -13.65
CA LEU A 3 20.44 -23.99 -12.79
C LEU A 3 19.36 -23.07 -13.40
N VAL A 4 18.49 -22.59 -12.51
CA VAL A 4 17.87 -21.25 -12.45
C VAL A 4 16.94 -20.83 -13.58
N GLN A 5 15.67 -20.61 -13.22
CA GLN A 5 15.02 -19.33 -13.53
C GLN A 5 14.07 -18.95 -12.39
N SER A 6 14.55 -18.04 -11.52
CA SER A 6 13.72 -17.32 -10.57
C SER A 6 12.77 -16.41 -11.33
N GLN A 7 11.52 -16.84 -11.47
CA GLN A 7 10.42 -15.90 -11.72
C GLN A 7 9.92 -15.48 -10.34
N THR A 8 10.51 -14.42 -9.78
CA THR A 8 9.81 -13.65 -8.75
C THR A 8 8.60 -13.04 -9.42
N ALA A 9 7.48 -13.76 -9.37
CA ALA A 9 6.17 -13.16 -9.52
C ALA A 9 6.13 -11.99 -8.54
N SER A 10 5.92 -10.78 -9.05
CA SER A 10 5.62 -9.58 -8.26
C SER A 10 4.49 -9.96 -7.31
N THR A 11 4.87 -10.30 -6.08
CA THR A 11 3.95 -10.87 -5.11
C THR A 11 3.25 -9.70 -4.48
N ASP A 12 2.08 -9.35 -5.01
CA ASP A 12 1.24 -8.34 -4.37
C ASP A 12 1.01 -8.79 -2.93
N GLN A 13 1.43 -7.96 -1.97
CA GLN A 13 1.36 -8.32 -0.56
C GLN A 13 -0.04 -8.05 -0.05
N ALA A 14 -0.72 -9.09 0.44
CA ALA A 14 -2.00 -8.94 1.13
C ALA A 14 -1.75 -8.63 2.61
N VAL A 15 -2.36 -7.55 3.12
CA VAL A 15 -2.29 -7.12 4.52
C VAL A 15 -3.71 -7.04 5.07
N GLN A 16 -3.91 -7.57 6.28
CA GLN A 16 -5.21 -7.50 6.97
C GLN A 16 -5.21 -6.32 7.97
N VAL A 17 -6.23 -5.47 7.91
CA VAL A 17 -6.45 -4.34 8.83
C VAL A 17 -7.93 -4.28 9.17
N ASP A 18 -8.27 -4.32 10.46
CA ASP A 18 -9.65 -4.23 10.97
C ASP A 18 -10.64 -5.16 10.23
N ASP A 19 -10.24 -6.42 10.04
CA ASP A 19 -10.97 -7.46 9.29
C ASP A 19 -11.12 -7.26 7.77
N PHE A 20 -10.53 -6.19 7.22
CA PHE A 20 -10.43 -5.96 5.77
C PHE A 20 -9.09 -6.44 5.20
N TRP A 21 -9.13 -6.98 3.99
CA TRP A 21 -7.95 -7.37 3.23
C TRP A 21 -7.57 -6.30 2.22
N PHE A 22 -6.34 -5.82 2.30
CA PHE A 22 -5.76 -4.85 1.37
C PHE A 22 -4.65 -5.50 0.58
N THR A 23 -4.68 -5.31 -0.74
CA THR A 23 -3.60 -5.73 -1.63
C THR A 23 -2.70 -4.53 -1.90
N ILE A 24 -1.42 -4.64 -1.55
CA ILE A 24 -0.43 -3.59 -1.79
C ILE A 24 0.37 -3.98 -3.04
N GLU A 25 0.30 -3.14 -4.07
CA GLU A 25 1.14 -3.30 -5.25
C GLU A 25 2.60 -3.08 -4.90
N GLN A 26 3.49 -3.88 -5.48
CA GLN A 26 4.94 -3.81 -5.23
C GLN A 26 5.55 -2.40 -5.46
N ARG A 27 4.96 -1.60 -6.35
CA ARG A 27 5.38 -0.21 -6.58
C ARG A 27 5.14 0.69 -5.37
N LEU A 28 4.04 0.47 -4.64
CA LEU A 28 3.74 1.24 -3.42
C LEU A 28 4.71 0.88 -2.30
N GLU A 29 5.15 -0.37 -2.20
CA GLU A 29 6.16 -0.78 -1.22
C GLU A 29 7.49 -0.02 -1.39
N GLN A 30 7.92 0.19 -2.64
CA GLN A 30 9.13 0.95 -2.94
C GLN A 30 9.05 2.42 -2.49
N LEU A 31 7.83 2.94 -2.32
CA LEU A 31 7.58 4.32 -1.88
C LEU A 31 7.51 4.46 -0.36
N ILE A 32 7.27 3.37 0.38
CA ILE A 32 7.16 3.38 1.86
C ILE A 32 8.45 3.89 2.53
N PRO A 33 9.67 3.50 2.12
CA PRO A 33 10.89 4.05 2.73
C PRO A 33 11.08 5.56 2.50
N ILE A 34 10.52 6.10 1.42
CA ILE A 34 10.69 7.50 1.00
C ILE A 34 9.65 8.38 1.69
N TYR A 35 8.39 7.98 1.66
CA TYR A 35 7.25 8.78 2.11
C TYR A 35 6.63 8.25 3.42
N GLY A 36 7.17 7.17 3.98
CA GLY A 36 6.63 6.52 5.19
C GLY A 36 5.45 5.60 4.89
N PRO A 37 4.84 4.99 5.93
CA PRO A 37 3.66 4.14 5.77
C PRO A 37 2.48 4.88 5.14
N LEU A 38 1.66 4.13 4.40
CA LEU A 38 0.37 4.57 3.88
C LEU A 38 -0.65 4.63 5.02
N VAL A 39 -1.43 5.70 5.04
CA VAL A 39 -2.51 5.94 5.98
C VAL A 39 -3.79 6.09 5.18
N ILE A 40 -4.81 5.33 5.55
CA ILE A 40 -6.15 5.40 4.97
C ILE A 40 -7.08 5.96 6.04
N ASP A 41 -7.55 7.19 5.84
CA ASP A 41 -8.42 7.89 6.77
C ASP A 41 -9.86 7.86 6.23
N PHE A 42 -10.74 7.09 6.87
CA PHE A 42 -12.17 7.04 6.57
C PHE A 42 -12.90 8.18 7.28
N HIS A 43 -13.76 8.90 6.56
CA HIS A 43 -14.53 10.00 7.13
C HIS A 43 -15.91 10.10 6.50
N HIS A 44 -16.90 10.48 7.33
CA HIS A 44 -18.24 10.78 6.86
C HIS A 44 -18.24 12.13 6.15
N ALA A 45 -18.62 12.12 4.87
CA ALA A 45 -18.82 13.32 4.08
C ALA A 45 -20.31 13.61 3.90
N PHE A 46 -20.65 14.85 3.54
CA PHE A 46 -22.03 15.25 3.25
C PHE A 46 -22.69 14.41 2.14
N TRP A 47 -21.87 13.79 1.27
CA TRP A 47 -22.32 12.95 0.13
C TRP A 47 -22.04 11.45 0.32
N GLY A 48 -21.92 10.98 1.57
CA GLY A 48 -21.75 9.55 1.88
C GLY A 48 -20.44 9.22 2.58
N GLU A 49 -19.99 7.97 2.45
CA GLU A 49 -18.71 7.51 2.98
C GLU A 49 -17.57 7.89 2.03
N ASN A 50 -16.53 8.51 2.56
CA ASN A 50 -15.34 8.88 1.79
C ASN A 50 -14.08 8.42 2.52
N PHE A 51 -12.99 8.26 1.77
CA PHE A 51 -11.70 7.92 2.33
C PHE A 51 -10.60 8.73 1.66
N SER A 52 -9.56 9.04 2.42
CA SER A 52 -8.33 9.62 1.87
C SER A 52 -7.17 8.69 2.10
N VAL A 53 -6.35 8.49 1.06
CA VAL A 53 -5.10 7.74 1.14
C VAL A 53 -3.94 8.73 1.07
N ARG A 54 -3.05 8.68 2.05
CA ARG A 54 -1.86 9.54 2.10
C ARG A 54 -0.67 8.79 2.65
N PHE A 55 0.52 9.20 2.24
CA PHE A 55 1.73 8.80 2.95
C PHE A 55 1.86 9.60 4.25
N SER A 56 2.33 8.95 5.32
CA SER A 56 2.52 9.57 6.64
C SER A 56 3.53 10.72 6.63
N ARG A 57 4.50 10.70 5.72
CA ARG A 57 5.41 11.81 5.44
C ARG A 57 5.17 12.32 4.04
N GLN A 58 4.45 13.43 3.94
CA GLN A 58 4.49 14.26 2.74
C GLN A 58 5.77 15.09 2.83
N GLY A 59 6.73 14.83 1.94
CA GLY A 59 7.92 15.65 1.84
C GLY A 59 7.53 17.11 1.58
N SER A 60 8.03 18.03 2.38
CA SER A 60 8.05 19.45 2.02
C SER A 60 9.04 19.61 0.86
N CYS A 61 8.54 19.85 -0.35
CA CYS A 61 9.36 20.38 -1.45
C CYS A 61 9.76 21.83 -1.14
#